data_AF-A0A842VSM2-F1
#
_entry.id   AF-A0A842VSM2-F1
#
_cell.length_a   1.000
_cell.length_b   1.000
_cell.length_c   1.000
_cell.angle_alpha   90.00
_cell.angle_beta   90.00
_cell.angle_gamma   90.00
#
_symmetry.space_group_name_H-M   'P 1'
#
loop_
_entity.id
_entity.type
_entity.pdbx_description
1 polymer ?
#
loop_
_entity_poly.entity_id
_entity_poly.type
_entity_poly.pdbx_seq_one_letter_code
_entity_poly.pdbx_strand_id
1 'polypeptide(L)'
;MKDLIIKNGTVYDPINGIEGEKKEIHIKNGLIVDKVNGDAKVINASGMVVMPGGVDIHSHIAGAKVNAGRAFRPDDKPPESNLRRTKITRSGSGFAVPST
;
A
#
# COMPACT_ATOMS: atom_id res chain seq x y z
N MET A 1 18.05 3.95 -1.05
CA MET A 1 17.17 2.89 -0.51
C MET A 1 17.93 1.58 -0.67
N LYS A 2 17.96 0.69 0.33
CA LYS A 2 18.68 -0.59 0.20
C LYS A 2 17.89 -1.50 -0.76
N ASP A 3 18.57 -2.28 -1.59
CA ASP A 3 17.92 -3.26 -2.45
C ASP A 3 17.09 -4.25 -1.60
N LEU A 4 16.00 -4.78 -2.16
CA LEU A 4 15.04 -5.62 -1.45
C LEU A 4 14.87 -6.96 -2.16
N ILE A 5 14.64 -8.02 -1.38
CA ILE A 5 14.17 -9.31 -1.90
C ILE A 5 12.98 -9.76 -1.05
N ILE A 6 11.84 -10.01 -1.68
CA ILE A 6 10.67 -10.65 -1.05
C ILE A 6 10.75 -12.14 -1.37
N LYS A 7 10.85 -12.99 -0.35
CA LYS A 7 11.01 -14.45 -0.50
C LYS A 7 9.83 -15.22 0.07
N ASN A 8 9.64 -16.44 -0.43
CA ASN A 8 8.69 -17.45 0.08
C ASN A 8 7.20 -17.05 0.05
N GLY A 9 6.86 -15.93 -0.58
CA GLY A 9 5.48 -15.49 -0.77
C GLY A 9 4.80 -16.25 -1.89
N THR A 10 3.47 -16.37 -1.78
CA THR A 10 2.61 -16.88 -2.85
C THR A 10 2.20 -15.71 -3.72
N VAL A 11 2.78 -15.61 -4.91
CA VAL A 11 2.63 -14.45 -5.81
C VAL A 11 1.42 -14.62 -6.70
N TYR A 12 0.63 -13.55 -6.83
CA TYR A 12 -0.45 -13.41 -7.80
C TYR A 12 -0.19 -12.18 -8.67
N ASP A 13 -0.05 -12.39 -9.98
CA ASP A 13 0.16 -11.36 -10.98
C ASP A 13 -0.59 -11.74 -12.27
N PRO A 14 -1.87 -11.32 -12.42
CA PRO A 14 -2.70 -11.70 -13.55
C PRO A 14 -2.17 -11.24 -14.91
N ILE A 15 -1.52 -10.08 -14.98
CA ILE A 15 -0.99 -9.54 -16.25
C ILE A 15 0.13 -10.44 -16.78
N ASN A 16 0.91 -11.03 -15.88
CA ASN A 16 1.99 -11.95 -16.21
C ASN A 16 1.59 -13.43 -16.07
N GLY A 17 0.30 -13.74 -15.85
CA GLY A 17 -0.23 -15.11 -15.76
C GLY A 17 0.23 -15.90 -14.52
N ILE A 18 0.63 -15.23 -13.43
CA ILE A 18 1.08 -15.90 -12.20
C ILE A 18 -0.13 -16.08 -11.26
N GLU A 19 -0.53 -17.32 -11.01
CA GLU A 19 -1.76 -17.67 -10.28
C GLU A 19 -1.46 -18.43 -8.98
N GLY A 20 -0.69 -17.83 -8.07
CA GLY A 20 -0.42 -18.41 -6.75
C GLY A 20 0.83 -19.26 -6.68
N GLU A 21 1.90 -18.81 -7.33
CA GLU A 21 3.19 -19.50 -7.34
C GLU A 21 4.12 -18.99 -6.26
N LYS A 22 4.97 -19.87 -5.70
CA LYS A 22 6.07 -19.42 -4.83
C LYS A 22 7.19 -18.83 -5.68
N LYS A 23 7.35 -17.50 -5.62
CA LYS A 23 8.36 -16.77 -6.41
C LYS A 23 9.05 -15.70 -5.57
N GLU A 24 10.31 -15.42 -5.87
CA GLU A 24 11.06 -14.32 -5.26
C GLU A 24 10.86 -13.04 -6.09
N ILE A 25 10.62 -11.91 -5.43
CA ILE A 25 10.55 -10.59 -6.08
C ILE A 25 11.77 -9.78 -5.67
N HIS A 26 12.57 -9.38 -6.65
CA HIS A 26 13.75 -8.56 -6.46
C HIS A 26 13.46 -7.10 -6.81
N ILE A 27 13.88 -6.18 -5.94
CA ILE A 27 13.64 -4.74 -6.11
C ILE A 27 14.96 -3.99 -5.93
N LYS A 28 15.31 -3.17 -6.93
CA LYS A 28 16.50 -2.31 -6.91
C LYS A 28 16.10 -0.89 -7.27
N ASN A 29 16.49 0.07 -6.44
CA ASN A 29 16.14 1.49 -6.62
C ASN A 29 14.64 1.76 -6.83
N GLY A 30 13.77 0.98 -6.17
CA GLY A 30 12.31 1.13 -6.28
C GLY A 30 11.68 0.49 -7.53
N LEU A 31 12.47 -0.21 -8.35
CA LEU A 31 12.01 -0.92 -9.54
C LEU A 31 12.13 -2.44 -9.33
N ILE A 32 11.17 -3.20 -9.85
CA ILE A 32 11.26 -4.66 -9.92
C ILE A 32 12.32 -5.02 -10.97
N VAL A 33 13.22 -5.95 -10.63
CA VAL A 33 14.32 -6.42 -11.49
C VAL A 33 14.38 -7.95 -11.46
N ASP A 34 15.06 -8.57 -12.42
CA ASP A 34 15.19 -10.04 -12.46
C ASP A 34 15.93 -10.60 -11.25
N LYS A 35 17.00 -9.90 -10.84
CA LYS A 35 17.85 -10.32 -9.73
C LYS A 35 18.60 -9.15 -9.12
N VAL A 36 18.64 -9.13 -7.80
CA VAL A 36 19.56 -8.28 -7.03
C VAL A 36 20.82 -9.09 -6.71
N ASN A 37 21.99 -8.50 -6.95
CA ASN A 37 23.28 -9.05 -6.58
C ASN A 37 23.85 -8.26 -5.40
N GLY A 38 24.35 -8.95 -4.37
CA GLY A 38 24.95 -8.32 -3.19
C GLY A 38 24.02 -8.27 -1.98
N ASP A 39 24.33 -7.38 -1.03
CA ASP A 39 23.60 -7.24 0.23
C ASP A 39 22.25 -6.53 0.03
N ALA A 40 21.19 -7.32 0.04
CA ALA A 40 19.81 -6.86 -0.06
C ALA A 40 19.06 -7.14 1.24
N LYS A 41 18.17 -6.23 1.62
CA LYS A 41 17.25 -6.47 2.72
C LYS A 41 16.24 -7.54 2.30
N VAL A 42 16.16 -8.62 3.06
CA VAL A 42 15.22 -9.71 2.81
C VAL A 42 13.93 -9.49 3.60
N ILE A 43 12.79 -9.63 2.93
CA ILE A 43 11.46 -9.77 3.54
C ILE A 43 11.02 -11.22 3.35
N ASN A 44 10.81 -11.94 4.46
CA ASN A 44 10.27 -13.29 4.42
C ASN A 44 8.74 -13.22 4.44
N ALA A 45 8.11 -13.60 3.33
CA ALA A 45 6.65 -13.63 3.14
C ALA A 45 6.09 -15.06 3.21
N SER A 46 6.73 -15.96 3.95
CA SER A 46 6.26 -17.34 4.13
C SER A 46 4.82 -17.37 4.65
N GLY A 47 3.94 -18.10 3.95
CA GLY A 47 2.52 -18.19 4.30
C GLY A 47 1.70 -16.93 3.98
N MET A 48 2.31 -15.95 3.32
CA MET A 48 1.65 -14.71 2.90
C MET A 48 1.44 -14.69 1.38
N VAL A 49 0.42 -13.93 0.98
CA VAL A 49 0.16 -13.59 -0.42
C VAL A 49 0.94 -12.32 -0.79
N VAL A 50 1.50 -12.31 -1.99
CA VAL A 50 2.19 -11.15 -2.58
C VAL A 50 1.46 -10.76 -3.86
N MET A 51 1.07 -9.49 -3.95
CA MET A 51 0.35 -8.93 -5.10
C MET A 51 0.99 -7.59 -5.49
N PRO A 52 0.77 -7.10 -6.73
CA PRO A 52 1.06 -5.73 -7.10
C PRO A 52 0.35 -4.72 -6.16
N GLY A 53 0.87 -3.50 -6.12
CA GLY A 53 0.20 -2.42 -5.40
C GLY A 53 -1.19 -2.17 -5.97
N GLY A 54 -2.19 -2.04 -5.09
CA GLY A 54 -3.57 -1.78 -5.51
C GLY A 54 -3.69 -0.44 -6.25
N VAL A 55 -4.41 -0.43 -7.37
CA VAL A 55 -4.71 0.77 -8.15
C VAL A 55 -6.21 1.06 -8.02
N ASP A 56 -6.55 2.08 -7.25
CA ASP A 56 -7.91 2.59 -7.14
C ASP A 56 -8.14 3.65 -8.24
N ILE A 57 -8.98 3.30 -9.22
CA ILE A 57 -9.27 4.15 -10.38
C ILE A 57 -10.26 5.27 -10.07
N HIS A 58 -11.01 5.17 -8.97
CA HIS A 58 -12.07 6.12 -8.68
C HIS A 58 -12.36 6.23 -7.19
N SER A 59 -11.89 7.33 -6.60
CA SER A 59 -12.19 7.66 -5.21
C SER A 59 -12.34 9.15 -4.99
N HIS A 60 -13.19 9.51 -4.02
CA HIS A 60 -13.40 10.90 -3.60
C HIS A 60 -12.51 11.25 -2.42
N ILE A 61 -11.24 11.53 -2.68
CA ILE A 61 -10.24 11.76 -1.61
C ILE A 61 -9.77 13.21 -1.50
N ALA A 62 -9.87 13.99 -2.58
CA ALA A 62 -9.42 15.38 -2.65
C ALA A 62 -10.42 16.28 -3.41
N GLY A 63 -10.61 17.51 -2.92
CA GLY A 63 -11.46 18.53 -3.56
C GLY A 63 -12.47 19.16 -2.60
N ALA A 64 -13.05 20.29 -3.02
CA ALA A 64 -13.96 21.10 -2.20
C ALA A 64 -15.18 20.30 -1.71
N LYS A 65 -15.77 19.46 -2.57
CA LYS A 65 -16.88 18.57 -2.24
C LYS A 65 -16.57 17.67 -1.04
N VAL A 66 -15.37 17.09 -1.01
CA VAL A 66 -14.96 16.14 0.03
C VAL A 66 -14.69 16.89 1.34
N ASN A 67 -14.07 18.07 1.27
CA ASN A 67 -13.85 18.92 2.44
C ASN A 67 -15.17 19.44 3.05
N ALA A 68 -16.16 19.81 2.23
CA ALA A 68 -17.48 20.19 2.70
C ALA A 68 -18.15 19.03 3.46
N GLY A 69 -18.04 17.79 2.96
CA GLY A 69 -18.50 16.60 3.67
C GLY A 69 -17.86 16.43 5.05
N ARG A 70 -16.53 16.60 5.14
CA ARG A 70 -15.79 16.51 6.43
C ARG A 70 -16.12 17.65 7.41
N ALA A 71 -16.59 18.80 6.92
CA ALA A 71 -16.99 19.93 7.74
C ALA A 71 -18.44 19.80 8.23
N PHE A 72 -19.34 19.33 7.36
CA PHE A 72 -20.75 19.11 7.69
C PHE A 72 -20.97 17.94 8.66
N ARG A 73 -20.06 16.96 8.69
CA ARG A 73 -20.16 15.75 9.51
C ARG A 73 -19.12 15.67 10.63
N PRO A 74 -19.26 16.45 11.72
CA PRO A 74 -18.37 16.35 12.87
C PRO A 74 -18.55 15.02 13.64
N ASP A 75 -19.75 14.43 13.58
CA ASP A 75 -20.11 13.10 14.12
C ASP A 75 -19.31 11.96 13.46
N ASP A 76 -18.89 12.13 12.21
CA ASP A 76 -18.13 11.14 11.44
C ASP A 76 -16.65 11.01 11.89
N LYS A 77 -16.22 11.80 12.89
CA LYS A 77 -14.85 11.81 13.42
C LYS A 77 -14.78 11.28 14.86
N PRO A 78 -15.18 10.03 15.15
CA PRO A 78 -14.92 9.45 16.47
C PRO A 78 -13.40 9.53 16.75
N PRO A 79 -12.96 9.72 18.02
CA PRO A 79 -11.54 9.92 18.35
C PRO A 79 -10.60 8.89 17.72
N GLU A 80 -11.01 7.62 17.69
CA GLU A 80 -10.32 6.49 17.05
C GLU A 80 -10.11 6.63 15.53
N SER A 81 -10.93 7.41 14.83
CA SER A 81 -10.78 7.68 13.39
C SER A 81 -9.81 8.81 13.06
N ASN A 82 -9.33 9.56 14.08
CA ASN A 82 -8.39 10.66 13.87
C ASN A 82 -6.95 10.13 13.80
N LEU A 83 -6.45 10.00 12.58
CA LEU A 83 -5.10 9.55 12.30
C LEU A 83 -4.12 10.70 12.44
N ARG A 84 -3.13 10.52 13.32
CA ARG A 84 -2.00 11.44 13.43
C ARG A 84 -1.05 11.24 12.26
N ARG A 85 -0.42 12.33 11.81
CA ARG A 85 0.65 12.27 10.82
C ARG A 85 1.79 11.41 11.35
N THR A 86 2.32 10.51 10.51
CA THR A 86 3.51 9.69 10.82
C THR A 86 4.67 10.04 9.89
N LYS A 87 5.78 9.30 10.00
CA LYS A 87 6.91 9.43 9.05
C LYS A 87 6.53 9.01 7.63
N ILE A 88 5.53 8.14 7.46
CA ILE A 88 5.18 7.51 6.18
C ILE A 88 3.72 7.78 5.74
N THR A 89 2.88 8.35 6.60
CA THR A 89 1.47 8.67 6.29
C THR A 89 1.11 10.10 6.71
N ARG A 90 0.12 10.71 6.03
CA ARG A 90 -0.45 12.01 6.40
C ARG A 90 -1.39 11.87 7.60
N SER A 91 -1.75 13.00 8.20
CA SER A 91 -2.86 13.04 9.16
C SER A 91 -4.19 12.85 8.43
N GLY A 92 -5.14 12.18 9.06
CA GLY A 92 -6.46 11.92 8.51
C GLY A 92 -7.55 11.97 9.56
N SER A 93 -8.79 12.05 9.10
CA SER A 93 -10.00 12.03 9.94
C SER A 93 -11.18 11.51 9.13
N GLY A 94 -12.20 10.98 9.80
CA GLY A 94 -13.45 10.56 9.17
C GLY A 94 -13.59 9.04 9.08
N PHE A 95 -14.84 8.59 8.93
CA PHE A 95 -15.20 7.20 8.70
C PHE A 95 -15.92 7.05 7.36
N ALA A 96 -17.00 7.81 7.15
CA ALA A 96 -17.77 7.84 5.91
C ALA A 96 -17.20 8.82 4.87
N VAL A 97 -16.54 9.91 5.28
CA VAL A 97 -15.88 10.84 4.35
C VAL A 97 -14.35 10.71 4.45
N PRO A 98 -13.72 9.86 3.61
CA PRO A 98 -12.32 9.49 3.78
C PRO A 98 -11.35 10.66 3.61
N SER A 99 -10.17 10.52 4.19
CA SER A 99 -9.02 11.40 3.99
C SER A 99 -7.76 10.59 3.66
N THR A 100 -6.89 11.13 2.82
CA THR A 100 -5.61 10.55 2.40
C THR A 100 -4.41 11.33 2.92
#